data_AF-A0A8T8WZK7-F1
#
_entry.id   AF-A0A8T8WZK7-F1
#
_cell.length_a   1.000
_cell.length_b   1.000
_cell.length_c   1.000
_cell.angle_alpha   90.00
_cell.angle_beta   90.00
_cell.angle_gamma   90.00
#
_symmetry.space_group_name_H-M   'P 1'
#
loop_
_entity.id
_entity.type
_entity.pdbx_description
1 polymer ?
#
loop_
_entity_poly.entity_id
_entity_poly.type
_entity_poly.pdbx_seq_one_letter_code
_entity_poly.pdbx_strand_id
1 'polypeptide(L)'
;QPYREIGSSADSRVFEQPGTPWAFKILIIDQAMKLWNNNTMHMRVYDSFIGVAKVVDTAVEVPRVAWFANQTSDFWRTNLELFPDDPKFSRRPRNVLCMERILPLPRAARDALIDLFCDPTSIPAAKNDRSNADCLVHILLGSK
;
A
#
# COMPACT_ATOMS: atom_id res chain seq x y z
N GLN A 1 7.95 17.24 -2.89
CA GLN A 1 8.83 16.15 -2.44
C GLN A 1 8.60 14.95 -3.34
N PRO A 2 9.64 14.16 -3.68
CA PRO A 2 9.47 12.90 -4.40
C PRO A 2 8.60 11.92 -3.64
N TYR A 3 7.94 11.01 -4.37
CA TYR A 3 7.21 9.89 -3.79
C TYR A 3 8.18 8.83 -3.26
N ARG A 4 7.86 8.25 -2.11
CA ARG A 4 8.71 7.25 -1.44
C ARG A 4 8.08 5.88 -1.57
N GLU A 5 8.86 4.88 -1.95
CA GLU A 5 8.39 3.49 -1.96
C GLU A 5 8.18 3.00 -0.52
N ILE A 6 7.02 2.38 -0.28
CA ILE A 6 6.60 1.89 1.05
C ILE A 6 6.16 0.42 1.00
N GLY A 7 6.22 -0.20 -0.18
CA GLY A 7 5.89 -1.60 -0.36
C GLY A 7 6.15 -2.09 -1.77
N SER A 8 6.55 -3.34 -1.90
CA SER A 8 6.78 -3.98 -3.19
C SER A 8 6.34 -5.44 -3.19
N SER A 9 6.00 -5.92 -4.38
CA SER A 9 5.77 -7.33 -4.68
C SER A 9 6.33 -7.66 -6.06
N ALA A 10 6.24 -8.93 -6.49
CA ALA A 10 6.66 -9.33 -7.82
C ALA A 10 5.95 -8.55 -8.95
N ASP A 11 4.71 -8.12 -8.71
CA ASP A 11 3.86 -7.52 -9.73
C ASP A 11 3.55 -6.04 -9.48
N SER A 12 3.90 -5.50 -8.31
CA SER A 12 3.49 -4.15 -7.93
C SER A 12 4.48 -3.41 -7.05
N ARG A 13 4.31 -2.10 -7.03
CA ARG A 13 4.96 -1.16 -6.10
C ARG A 13 3.90 -0.28 -5.47
N VAL A 14 4.15 0.14 -4.25
CA VAL A 14 3.32 1.08 -3.51
C VAL A 14 4.18 2.26 -3.10
N PHE A 15 3.74 3.46 -3.45
CA PHE A 15 4.43 4.69 -3.12
C PHE A 15 3.55 5.56 -2.24
N GLU A 16 4.11 6.23 -1.25
CA GLU A 16 3.41 7.31 -0.55
C GLU A 16 3.66 8.67 -1.21
N GLN A 17 2.70 9.58 -1.05
CA GLN A 17 2.92 11.01 -1.16
C GLN A 17 3.25 11.56 0.23
N PRO A 18 4.52 11.92 0.52
CA PRO A 18 4.93 12.39 1.84
C PRO A 18 4.11 13.59 2.31
N GLY A 19 3.73 13.58 3.58
CA GLY A 19 2.93 14.65 4.20
C GLY A 19 1.43 14.59 3.90
N THR A 20 0.95 13.56 3.21
CA THR A 20 -0.48 13.35 2.93
C THR A 20 -0.87 11.91 3.27
N PRO A 21 -2.17 11.58 3.41
CA PRO A 21 -2.57 10.19 3.62
C PRO A 21 -2.52 9.35 2.33
N TRP A 22 -2.12 9.90 1.19
CA TRP A 22 -2.25 9.22 -0.10
C TRP A 22 -1.11 8.26 -0.40
N ALA A 23 -1.48 7.11 -0.94
CA ALA A 23 -0.59 6.12 -1.52
C ALA A 23 -1.05 5.70 -2.92
N PHE A 24 -0.07 5.35 -3.75
CA PHE A 24 -0.23 4.96 -5.14
C PHE A 24 0.22 3.51 -5.32
N LYS A 25 -0.72 2.61 -5.60
CA LYS A 25 -0.41 1.24 -6.01
C LYS A 25 -0.29 1.17 -7.53
N ILE A 26 0.86 0.76 -8.00
CA ILE A 26 1.20 0.69 -9.43
C ILE A 26 1.60 -0.74 -9.77
N LEU A 27 1.03 -1.30 -10.84
CA LEU A 27 1.48 -2.59 -11.35
C LEU A 27 2.70 -2.41 -12.25
N ILE A 28 3.73 -3.24 -12.02
CA ILE A 28 4.92 -3.29 -12.89
C ILE A 28 4.72 -4.18 -14.12
N ILE A 29 3.67 -4.99 -14.12
CA ILE A 29 3.19 -5.81 -15.24
C ILE A 29 1.92 -5.21 -15.87
N ASP A 30 1.67 -5.51 -17.14
CA ASP A 30 0.46 -5.06 -17.84
C ASP A 30 -0.73 -5.96 -17.51
N GLN A 31 -1.34 -5.71 -16.36
CA GLN A 31 -2.55 -6.39 -15.90
C GLN A 31 -3.59 -5.39 -15.39
N ALA A 32 -4.03 -4.48 -16.27
CA ALA A 32 -5.02 -3.44 -15.95
C ALA A 32 -6.25 -3.99 -15.21
N MET A 33 -6.77 -5.15 -15.64
CA MET A 33 -7.93 -5.79 -15.04
C MET A 33 -7.71 -6.21 -13.58
N LYS A 34 -6.49 -6.66 -13.23
CA LYS A 34 -6.14 -7.03 -11.85
C LYS A 34 -6.17 -5.81 -10.92
N LEU A 35 -5.67 -4.67 -11.40
CA LEU A 35 -5.72 -3.42 -10.63
C LEU A 35 -7.14 -2.86 -10.53
N TRP A 36 -7.92 -2.95 -11.61
CA TRP A 36 -9.33 -2.57 -11.61
C TRP A 36 -10.18 -3.42 -10.66
N ASN A 37 -9.90 -4.73 -10.58
CA ASN A 37 -10.55 -5.60 -9.62
C ASN A 37 -10.22 -5.19 -8.18
N ASN A 38 -8.95 -4.85 -7.88
CA ASN A 38 -8.57 -4.31 -6.56
C ASN A 38 -9.36 -3.04 -6.23
N ASN A 39 -9.44 -2.09 -7.17
CA ASN A 39 -10.23 -0.88 -7.03
C ASN A 39 -11.70 -1.19 -6.70
N THR A 40 -12.32 -2.09 -7.48
CA THR A 40 -13.72 -2.48 -7.33
C THR A 40 -14.00 -3.13 -5.97
N MET A 41 -13.16 -4.09 -5.56
CA MET A 41 -13.33 -4.77 -4.27
C MET A 41 -13.12 -3.81 -3.09
N HIS A 42 -12.12 -2.94 -3.19
CA HIS A 42 -11.83 -1.96 -2.14
C HIS A 42 -12.98 -0.96 -1.98
N MET A 43 -13.54 -0.43 -3.08
CA MET A 43 -14.76 0.40 -3.01
C MET A 43 -15.93 -0.33 -2.34
N ARG A 44 -16.18 -1.61 -2.71
CA ARG A 44 -17.26 -2.41 -2.09
C ARG A 44 -17.08 -2.57 -0.58
N VAL A 45 -15.86 -2.86 -0.13
CA VAL A 45 -15.56 -3.00 1.31
C VAL A 45 -15.77 -1.65 2.01
N TYR A 46 -15.23 -0.56 1.45
CA TYR A 46 -15.38 0.77 2.00
C TYR A 46 -16.85 1.18 2.14
N ASP A 47 -17.63 1.07 1.06
CA ASP A 47 -19.05 1.42 1.05
C ASP A 47 -19.85 0.59 2.06
N SER A 48 -19.51 -0.70 2.21
CA SER A 48 -20.15 -1.57 3.19
C SER A 48 -19.87 -1.12 4.63
N PHE A 49 -18.62 -0.79 4.96
CA PHE A 49 -18.26 -0.31 6.30
C PHE A 49 -18.87 1.06 6.60
N ILE A 50 -18.92 1.97 5.63
CA ILE A 50 -19.64 3.24 5.77
C ILE A 50 -21.14 3.03 6.00
N GLY A 51 -21.75 2.01 5.36
CA GLY A 51 -23.14 1.64 5.60
C GLY A 51 -23.37 1.13 7.03
N VAL A 52 -22.49 0.24 7.50
CA VAL A 52 -22.57 -0.38 8.84
C VAL A 52 -22.33 0.66 9.95
N ALA A 53 -21.39 1.60 9.76
CA ALA A 53 -21.10 2.66 10.72
C ALA A 53 -22.30 3.60 10.99
N LYS A 54 -23.33 3.60 10.12
CA LYS A 54 -24.57 4.36 10.34
C LYS A 54 -25.50 3.72 11.36
N VAL A 55 -25.35 2.43 11.63
CA VAL A 55 -26.25 1.65 12.49
C VAL A 55 -25.56 1.08 13.73
N VAL A 56 -24.25 0.86 13.68
CA VAL A 56 -23.43 0.43 14.81
C VAL A 56 -22.16 1.26 14.89
N ASP A 57 -21.73 1.56 16.10
CA ASP A 57 -20.42 2.17 16.32
C ASP A 57 -19.33 1.13 16.02
N THR A 58 -18.46 1.45 15.06
CA THR A 58 -17.42 0.53 14.58
C THR A 58 -16.05 1.05 14.98
N ALA A 59 -15.26 0.24 15.68
CA ALA A 59 -13.86 0.55 16.01
C ALA A 59 -12.88 0.30 14.83
N VAL A 60 -13.39 0.06 13.62
CA VAL A 60 -12.60 -0.32 12.44
C VAL A 60 -12.76 0.73 11.35
N GLU A 61 -11.63 1.31 10.95
CA GLU A 61 -11.54 2.24 9.84
C GLU A 61 -11.01 1.54 8.58
N VAL A 62 -11.68 1.75 7.46
CA VAL A 62 -11.28 1.22 6.15
C VAL A 62 -10.66 2.35 5.33
N PRO A 63 -9.42 2.22 4.82
CA PRO A 63 -8.81 3.23 3.97
C PRO A 63 -9.68 3.55 2.76
N ARG A 64 -9.80 4.83 2.40
CA ARG A 64 -10.56 5.24 1.20
C ARG A 64 -9.86 4.85 -0.09
N VAL A 65 -10.66 4.52 -1.08
CA VAL A 65 -10.25 4.55 -2.50
C VAL A 65 -10.56 5.93 -3.04
N ALA A 66 -9.56 6.63 -3.58
CA ALA A 66 -9.77 7.97 -4.10
C ALA A 66 -10.14 7.93 -5.58
N TRP A 67 -9.28 7.32 -6.40
CA TRP A 67 -9.44 7.32 -7.86
C TRP A 67 -8.50 6.30 -8.51
N PHE A 68 -8.80 5.99 -9.77
CA PHE A 68 -7.99 5.18 -10.66
C PHE A 68 -7.55 6.03 -11.86
N ALA A 69 -6.29 5.94 -12.25
CA ALA A 69 -5.78 6.59 -13.45
C ALA A 69 -5.06 5.58 -14.36
N ASN A 70 -5.28 5.73 -15.66
CA ASN A 70 -4.61 4.92 -16.68
C ASN A 70 -3.37 5.63 -17.22
N GLN A 71 -2.68 4.98 -18.16
CA GLN A 71 -1.44 5.48 -18.78
C GLN A 71 -1.60 6.80 -19.56
N THR A 72 -2.82 7.20 -19.94
CA THR A 72 -3.08 8.44 -20.69
C THR A 72 -3.64 9.56 -19.81
N SER A 73 -3.76 9.33 -18.50
CA SER A 73 -4.31 10.32 -17.56
C SER A 73 -3.35 11.50 -17.35
N ASP A 74 -3.92 12.70 -17.18
CA ASP A 74 -3.18 13.92 -16.83
C ASP A 74 -2.42 13.81 -15.50
N PHE A 75 -2.78 12.84 -14.64
CA PHE A 75 -2.00 12.49 -13.45
C PHE A 75 -0.51 12.35 -13.79
N TRP A 76 -0.19 11.61 -14.85
CA TRP A 76 1.21 11.35 -15.23
C TRP A 76 1.93 12.61 -15.70
N ARG A 77 1.24 13.55 -16.36
CA ARG A 77 1.87 14.80 -16.82
C ARG A 77 2.43 15.63 -15.66
N THR A 78 1.78 15.56 -14.50
CA THR A 78 2.15 16.35 -13.31
C THR A 78 3.02 15.56 -12.34
N ASN A 79 2.86 14.23 -12.28
CA ASN A 79 3.42 13.42 -11.20
C ASN A 79 4.55 12.47 -11.63
N LEU A 80 4.77 12.25 -12.93
CA LEU A 80 5.72 11.24 -13.40
C LEU A 80 7.13 11.44 -12.82
N GLU A 81 7.62 12.68 -12.80
CA GLU A 81 8.95 13.02 -12.26
C GLU A 81 9.08 12.87 -10.74
N LEU A 82 7.97 12.73 -10.02
CA LEU A 82 7.98 12.51 -8.57
C LEU A 82 8.25 11.05 -8.20
N PHE A 83 8.05 10.11 -9.13
CA PHE A 83 8.37 8.70 -8.92
C PHE A 83 9.87 8.43 -9.12
N PRO A 84 10.46 7.43 -8.44
CA PRO A 84 11.82 7.01 -8.74
C PRO A 84 11.94 6.51 -10.19
N ASP A 85 13.15 6.56 -10.71
CA ASP A 85 13.50 5.91 -11.97
C ASP A 85 14.69 5.00 -11.70
N ASP A 86 14.41 3.70 -11.57
CA ASP A 86 15.41 2.69 -11.23
C ASP A 86 15.17 1.38 -12.01
N PRO A 87 16.14 0.46 -12.03
CA PRO A 87 16.02 -0.78 -12.83
C PRO A 87 14.82 -1.67 -12.46
N LYS A 88 14.30 -1.57 -11.23
CA LYS A 88 13.15 -2.33 -10.74
C LYS A 88 11.82 -1.59 -10.94
N PHE A 89 11.88 -0.28 -11.20
CA PHE A 89 10.73 0.56 -11.51
C PHE A 89 11.13 1.67 -12.49
N SER A 90 10.89 1.44 -13.78
CA SER A 90 11.10 2.48 -14.79
C SER A 90 9.99 3.52 -14.75
N ARG A 91 10.39 4.79 -14.75
CA ARG A 91 9.52 5.96 -14.76
C ARG A 91 8.80 6.06 -16.11
N ARG A 92 7.63 5.45 -16.19
CA ARG A 92 6.72 5.55 -17.34
C ARG A 92 5.26 5.52 -16.90
N PRO A 93 4.34 6.13 -17.67
CA PRO A 93 2.91 6.06 -17.39
C PRO A 93 2.40 4.61 -17.38
N ARG A 94 1.55 4.30 -16.40
CA ARG A 94 0.96 2.97 -16.16
C ARG A 94 -0.45 3.12 -15.57
N ASN A 95 -1.12 2.01 -15.30
CA ASN A 95 -2.31 2.04 -14.45
C ASN A 95 -1.91 2.23 -12.98
N VAL A 96 -2.59 3.15 -12.30
CA VAL A 96 -2.36 3.48 -10.89
C VAL A 96 -3.68 3.54 -10.14
N LEU A 97 -3.67 2.99 -8.92
CA LEU A 97 -4.74 3.11 -7.94
C LEU A 97 -4.28 4.05 -6.83
N CYS A 98 -5.01 5.13 -6.61
CA CYS A 98 -4.82 6.04 -5.49
C CYS A 98 -5.75 5.67 -4.34
N MET A 99 -5.17 5.48 -3.17
CA MET A 99 -5.87 5.05 -1.96
C MET A 99 -5.25 5.70 -0.72
N GLU A 100 -5.97 5.71 0.39
CA GLU A 100 -5.38 6.07 1.67
C GLU A 100 -4.37 5.01 2.12
N ARG A 101 -3.28 5.50 2.70
CA ARG A 101 -2.21 4.70 3.25
C ARG A 101 -2.63 4.15 4.62
N ILE A 102 -2.36 2.86 4.84
CA ILE A 102 -2.36 2.28 6.18
C ILE A 102 -1.04 2.65 6.86
N LEU A 103 -1.12 3.27 8.04
CA LEU A 103 0.07 3.63 8.81
C LEU A 103 0.84 2.38 9.25
N PRO A 104 2.18 2.43 9.21
CA PRO A 104 2.99 1.31 9.63
C PRO A 104 2.85 1.05 11.12
N LEU A 105 3.17 -0.17 11.54
CA LEU A 105 3.20 -0.47 12.97
C LEU A 105 4.21 0.41 13.71
N PRO A 106 3.88 0.87 14.93
CA PRO A 106 4.86 1.47 15.82
C PRO A 106 6.04 0.52 16.04
N ARG A 107 7.24 1.09 16.17
CA ARG A 107 8.48 0.31 16.36
C ARG A 107 8.36 -0.74 17.46
N ALA A 108 7.78 -0.39 18.61
CA ALA A 108 7.62 -1.32 19.72
C ALA A 108 6.77 -2.55 19.35
N ALA A 109 5.67 -2.36 18.63
CA ALA A 109 4.81 -3.45 18.17
C ALA A 109 5.52 -4.31 17.11
N ARG A 110 6.25 -3.68 16.17
CA ARG A 110 7.04 -4.39 15.17
C ARG A 110 8.16 -5.22 15.81
N ASP A 111 8.91 -4.64 16.73
CA ASP A 111 10.03 -5.30 17.40
C ASP A 111 9.53 -6.50 18.21
N ALA A 112 8.37 -6.38 18.87
CA ALA A 112 7.72 -7.50 19.58
C ALA A 112 7.28 -8.64 18.64
N LEU A 113 6.76 -8.31 17.45
CA LEU A 113 6.42 -9.33 16.44
C LEU A 113 7.66 -10.03 15.89
N ILE A 114 8.74 -9.27 15.66
CA ILE A 114 10.03 -9.84 15.25
C ILE A 114 10.56 -10.81 16.32
N ASP A 115 10.53 -10.41 17.59
CA ASP A 115 10.98 -11.27 18.68
C ASP A 115 10.17 -12.57 18.81
N LEU A 116 8.88 -12.52 18.47
CA LEU A 116 7.98 -13.67 18.58
C LEU A 116 8.08 -14.64 17.40
N PHE A 117 8.30 -14.13 16.18
CA PHE A 117 8.14 -14.92 14.95
C PHE A 117 9.42 -15.11 14.14
N CYS A 118 10.46 -14.29 14.33
CA CYS A 118 11.71 -14.45 13.61
C CYS A 118 12.63 -15.47 14.28
N ASP A 119 13.47 -16.12 13.47
CA ASP A 119 14.55 -16.95 13.98
C ASP A 119 15.50 -16.11 14.87
N PRO A 120 15.95 -16.63 16.03
CA PRO A 120 16.79 -15.87 16.97
C PRO A 120 18.05 -15.26 16.36
N THR A 121 18.65 -15.91 15.36
CA THR A 121 19.85 -15.40 14.67
C THR A 121 19.57 -14.21 13.77
N SER A 122 18.31 -14.07 13.32
CA SER A 122 17.87 -13.05 12.35
C SER A 122 17.24 -11.82 13.02
N ILE A 123 16.85 -11.91 14.30
CA ILE A 123 16.21 -10.81 15.04
C ILE A 123 17.00 -9.49 14.96
N PRO A 124 18.33 -9.45 15.23
CA PRO A 124 19.07 -8.18 15.19
C PRO A 124 19.08 -7.56 13.79
N ALA A 125 19.19 -8.38 12.74
CA ALA A 125 19.14 -7.90 11.36
C ALA A 125 17.74 -7.36 11.03
N ALA A 126 16.68 -8.11 11.36
CA ALA A 126 15.30 -7.73 11.08
C ALA A 126 14.88 -6.41 11.77
N LYS A 127 15.30 -6.19 13.03
CA LYS A 127 15.01 -4.95 13.77
C LYS A 127 15.72 -3.72 13.20
N ASN A 128 16.89 -3.91 12.58
CA ASN A 128 17.70 -2.82 12.02
C ASN A 128 17.45 -2.57 10.53
N ASP A 129 16.75 -3.47 9.84
CA ASP A 129 16.40 -3.31 8.43
C ASP A 129 15.37 -2.17 8.27
N ARG A 130 15.77 -1.13 7.53
CA ARG A 130 14.93 0.03 7.25
C ARG A 130 13.74 -0.32 6.35
N SER A 131 13.81 -1.37 5.55
CA SER A 131 12.68 -1.81 4.73
C SER A 131 11.51 -2.31 5.59
N ASN A 132 11.78 -2.75 6.82
CA ASN A 132 10.76 -3.14 7.79
C ASN A 132 10.09 -1.93 8.47
N ALA A 133 10.54 -0.70 8.20
CA ALA A 133 9.96 0.51 8.79
C ALA A 133 8.49 0.72 8.37
N ASP A 134 8.13 0.28 7.16
CA ASP A 134 6.80 0.43 6.58
C ASP A 134 5.91 -0.83 6.75
N CYS A 135 6.33 -1.80 7.57
CA CYS A 135 5.62 -3.05 7.76
C CYS A 135 4.18 -2.87 8.24
N LEU A 136 3.28 -3.64 7.61
CA LEU A 136 1.91 -3.86 8.00
C LEU A 136 1.74 -5.31 8.48
N VAL A 137 0.69 -5.57 9.25
CA VAL A 137 0.29 -6.93 9.62
C VAL A 137 -0.87 -7.36 8.76
N HIS A 138 -0.73 -8.51 8.11
CA HIS A 138 -1.82 -9.16 7.41
C HIS A 138 -2.29 -10.35 8.25
N ILE A 139 -3.50 -10.26 8.79
CA ILE A 139 -4.10 -11.34 9.57
C ILE A 139 -4.76 -12.32 8.60
N LEU A 140 -4.24 -13.55 8.55
CA LEU A 140 -4.86 -14.64 7.81
C LEU A 140 -5.89 -15.32 8.71
N LEU A 141 -7.19 -15.06 8.48
CA LEU A 141 -8.29 -15.65 9.25
C LEU A 141 -8.63 -17.08 8.79
N GLY A 142 -7.60 -17.88 8.53
CA GLY A 142 -7.71 -19.23 7.99
C GLY A 142 -8.08 -19.25 6.51
N SER A 143 -7.34 -20.06 5.76
CA SER A 143 -7.85 -20.72 4.57
C SER A 143 -7.78 -22.21 4.85
N LYS A 144 -8.81 -22.97 4.45
CA LYS A 144 -8.65 -24.43 4.36
C LYS A 144 -7.53 -24.77 3.40
#